data_AF-A0A1I4T4A2-F1
#
_entry.id   AF-A0A1I4T4A2-F1
#
_cell.length_a   1.000
_cell.length_b   1.000
_cell.length_c   1.000
_cell.angle_alpha   90.00
_cell.angle_beta   90.00
_cell.angle_gamma   90.00
#
_symmetry.space_group_name_H-M   'P 1'
#
loop_
_entity.id
_entity.type
_entity.pdbx_description
1 polymer ?
#
loop_
_entity_poly.entity_id
_entity_poly.type
_entity_poly.pdbx_seq_one_letter_code
_entity_poly.pdbx_strand_id
1 'polypeptide(L)' 'MIAYPVPHLVGIALGHPLLRDGQIWTSELLTYDPERGYARTLSRFYRPDSPSSDGS' A
#
# COMPACT_ATOMS: atom_id res chain seq x y z
N MET A 1 -11.66 14.85 7.64
CA MET A 1 -11.30 13.53 7.09
C MET A 1 -11.50 13.61 5.58
N ILE A 2 -10.42 13.71 4.79
CA ILE A 2 -10.54 13.73 3.32
C ILE A 2 -10.67 12.28 2.86
N ALA A 3 -11.82 11.94 2.27
CA ALA A 3 -11.98 10.66 1.60
C ALA A 3 -11.25 10.74 0.26
N TYR A 4 -10.20 9.94 0.07
CA TYR A 4 -9.60 9.77 -1.24
C TYR A 4 -10.57 8.94 -2.10
N PRO A 5 -11.03 9.45 -3.26
CA PRO A 5 -12.10 8.83 -4.03
C PRO A 5 -11.68 7.55 -4.75
N VAL A 6 -10.40 7.14 -4.63
CA VAL A 6 -9.84 5.99 -5.34
C VAL A 6 -9.08 5.05 -4.39
N PRO A 7 -9.14 3.73 -4.61
CA PRO A 7 -8.34 2.77 -3.86
C PRO A 7 -6.84 3.10 -3.96
N HIS A 8 -6.12 2.95 -2.85
CA HIS A 8 -4.67 3.18 -2.76
C HIS A 8 -4.10 2.30 -1.64
N LEU A 9 -2.79 2.05 -1.66
CA LEU A 9 -2.13 1.37 -0.57
C LEU A 9 -1.78 2.38 0.53
N VAL A 10 -1.93 1.96 1.79
CA VAL A 10 -1.61 2.74 2.98
C VAL A 10 -0.56 1.99 3.78
N GLY A 11 0.43 2.72 4.32
CA GLY A 11 1.49 2.14 5.13
C GLY A 11 2.21 3.19 5.98
N ILE A 12 3.29 2.79 6.64
CA ILE A 12 4.12 3.69 7.45
C ILE A 12 5.50 3.84 6.78
N ALA A 13 5.93 5.08 6.54
CA ALA A 13 7.32 5.39 6.21
C ALA A 13 8.12 5.56 7.49
N LEU A 14 9.33 4.98 7.55
CA LEU A 14 10.27 5.11 8.67
C LEU A 14 11.67 5.38 8.14
N GLY A 15 12.37 6.37 8.70
CA GLY A 15 13.76 6.69 8.39
C GLY A 15 14.01 7.19 6.97
N HIS A 16 12.98 7.66 6.27
CA HIS A 16 13.15 8.12 4.89
C HIS A 16 13.84 9.50 4.86
N PRO A 17 14.90 9.70 4.06
CA PRO A 17 15.71 10.93 4.10
C PRO A 17 14.92 12.20 3.73
N LEU A 18 13.82 12.05 3.00
CA LEU A 18 12.99 13.15 2.50
C LEU A 18 11.56 13.17 3.05
N LEU A 19 11.10 12.10 3.68
CA LEU A 19 9.71 12.00 4.15
C LEU A 19 9.73 11.93 5.67
N ARG A 20 8.75 12.56 6.31
CA ARG A 20 8.57 12.39 7.75
C ARG A 20 8.11 10.97 8.03
N ASP A 21 8.55 10.44 9.16
CA ASP A 21 8.03 9.19 9.66
C ASP A 21 6.53 9.30 9.91
N GLY A 22 5.79 8.24 9.60
CA GLY A 22 4.35 8.17 9.79
C GLY A 22 3.59 7.64 8.58
N GLN A 23 2.27 7.83 8.62
CA GLN A 23 1.36 7.28 7.63
C GLN A 23 1.55 7.92 6.26
N ILE A 24 1.66 7.07 5.24
CA ILE A 24 1.77 7.44 3.84
C ILE A 24 0.74 6.66 3.01
N TRP A 25 0.44 7.20 1.84
CA TRP A 25 -0.41 6.57 0.84
C TRP A 25 0.29 6.57 -0.51
N THR A 26 -0.03 5.58 -1.35
CA THR A 26 0.41 5.55 -2.73
C THR A 26 -0.52 6.35 -3.64
N SER A 27 -0.12 6.50 -4.91
CA SER A 27 -1.08 6.78 -5.98
C SER A 27 -2.17 5.70 -6.06
N GLU A 28 -3.16 5.92 -6.94
CA GLU A 28 -4.22 4.95 -7.23
C GLU A 28 -3.69 3.53 -7.43
N LEU A 29 -4.38 2.58 -6.78
CA LEU A 29 -4.20 1.15 -6.90
C LEU A 29 -4.95 0.67 -8.14
N LEU A 30 -4.18 0.26 -9.16
CA LEU A 30 -4.71 -0.17 -10.45
C LEU A 30 -5.07 -1.66 -10.46
N THR A 31 -4.35 -2.48 -9.69
CA THR A 31 -4.57 -3.93 -9.65
C THR A 31 -4.19 -4.47 -8.28
N TYR A 32 -5.01 -5.39 -7.76
CA TYR A 32 -4.72 -6.17 -6.56
C TYR A 32 -5.10 -7.63 -6.85
N ASP A 33 -4.09 -8.49 -6.86
CA ASP A 33 -4.24 -9.93 -7.13
C ASP A 33 -3.50 -10.70 -6.02
N PRO A 34 -4.20 -11.04 -4.93
CA PRO A 34 -3.60 -11.76 -3.82
C PRO A 34 -3.28 -13.22 -4.18
N GLU A 35 -4.00 -13.83 -5.13
CA GLU A 35 -3.72 -15.20 -5.58
C GLU A 35 -2.37 -15.30 -6.30
N ARG A 36 -2.06 -14.29 -7.11
CA ARG A 36 -0.75 -14.14 -7.76
C ARG A 36 0.28 -13.40 -6.90
N GLY A 37 -0.14 -12.90 -5.73
CA GLY A 37 0.72 -12.23 -4.76
C GLY A 37 1.26 -10.89 -5.24
N TYR A 38 0.50 -10.08 -5.97
CA TYR A 38 0.97 -8.75 -6.35
C TYR A 38 -0.12 -7.67 -6.32
N ALA A 39 0.33 -6.44 -6.15
CA ALA A 39 -0.45 -5.23 -6.30
C ALA A 39 0.29 -4.25 -7.21
N ARG A 40 -0.43 -3.40 -7.94
CA ARG A 40 0.16 -2.42 -8.86
C ARG A 40 -0.47 -1.04 -8.68
N THR A 41 0.37 -0.03 -8.59
CA THR A 41 -0.02 1.38 -8.69
C THR A 41 0.54 1.99 -9.97
N LEU A 42 0.27 3.29 -10.23
CA LEU A 42 0.81 3.99 -11.40
C LEU A 42 2.33 3.86 -11.55
N SER A 43 3.06 3.92 -10.44
CA SER A 43 4.53 3.99 -10.46
C SER A 43 5.24 2.69 -10.09
N ARG A 44 4.57 1.74 -9.44
CA ARG A 44 5.25 0.60 -8.80
C ARG A 44 4.41 -0.68 -8.79
N PHE A 45 5.12 -1.80 -8.78
CA PHE A 45 4.58 -3.11 -8.39
C PHE A 45 4.98 -3.38 -6.94
N TYR A 46 4.05 -3.97 -6.19
CA TYR A 46 4.24 -4.39 -4.82
C TYR A 46 3.95 -5.89 -4.73
N ARG A 47 4.64 -6.55 -3.83
CA ARG A 47 4.33 -7.92 -3.42
C ARG A 47 3.75 -7.83 -2.02
N PRO A 48 2.40 -7.77 -1.87
CA PRO A 48 1.81 -7.84 -0.55
C PRO A 48 2.22 -9.19 0.07
N ASP A 49 2.60 -9.17 1.34
CA ASP A 49 2.72 -10.41 2.08
C ASP A 49 1.35 -11.10 2.06
N SER A 50 1.34 -12.43 1.98
CA SER A 50 0.11 -13.22 2.03
C SER A 50 -0.74 -12.69 3.18
N PRO A 51 -2.07 -12.56 3.02
CA PRO A 51 -2.92 -12.08 4.11
C PRO A 51 -2.59 -12.94 5.32
N SER A 52 -1.90 -12.35 6.29
CA SER A 52 -1.60 -13.01 7.53
C SER A 52 -2.96 -13.49 8.00
N SER A 53 -3.09 -14.79 8.23
CA SER A 53 -4.19 -15.30 9.03
C SER A 53 -3.94 -14.73 10.41
N ASP A 54 -4.27 -13.46 10.63
CA ASP A 54 -4.19 -12.79 11.91
C ASP A 54 -5.36 -13.34 12.72
N GLY A 55 -5.23 -14.61 13.08
CA GLY A 55 -5.99 -15.26 14.12
C GLY A 55 -5.20 -15.08 15.40
N SER A 56 -5.49 -14.01 16.14
CA SER A 56 -5.55 -13.92 17.61
C SER A 56 -5.76 -12.48 18.05
#